data_AF-A0A7V9L554-F1
#
_entry.id   AF-A0A7V9L554-F1
#
_cell.length_a   1.000
_cell.length_b   1.000
_cell.length_c   1.000
_cell.angle_alpha   90.00
_cell.angle_beta   90.00
_cell.angle_gamma   90.00
#
_symmetry.space_group_name_H-M   'P 1'
#
loop_
_entity.id
_entity.type
_entity.pdbx_description
1 polymer ?
#
loop_
_entity_poly.entity_id
_entity_poly.type
_entity_poly.pdbx_seq_one_letter_code
_entity_poly.pdbx_strand_id
1 'polypeptide(L)'
;MAGINDRPKIEKAARAVAVDGGVVVDCSGVEVMSSSYFDAAVWPLWSASELFPILSKVPPAALDDIELVLKANSGAVWHLAKGEPRLLGQLDPSLVKTLDEVAKRGEVSAGDLAEVDRAIGPTAWSNRLAALYQLRLVRRKKDGRRLNYIVSWRT
;
A
#
# COMPACT_ATOMS: atom_id res chain seq x y z
N MET A 1 12.29 -9.43 20.36
CA MET A 1 12.33 -8.69 19.09
C MET A 1 12.16 -7.21 19.39
N ALA A 2 12.97 -6.36 18.77
CA ALA A 2 12.78 -4.91 18.87
C ALA A 2 11.38 -4.53 18.35
N GLY A 3 10.72 -3.52 18.91
CA GLY A 3 9.47 -2.97 18.36
C GLY A 3 8.15 -3.64 18.75
N ILE A 4 8.13 -4.88 19.28
CA ILE A 4 6.87 -5.56 19.68
C ILE A 4 6.04 -4.73 20.68
N ASN A 5 6.71 -4.08 21.64
CA ASN A 5 6.05 -3.27 22.65
C ASN A 5 5.47 -1.95 22.11
N ASP A 6 5.95 -1.53 20.93
CA ASP A 6 5.51 -0.29 20.28
C ASP A 6 4.39 -0.54 19.27
N ARG A 7 4.29 -1.76 18.70
CA ARG A 7 3.22 -2.13 17.76
C ARG A 7 1.83 -1.68 18.23
N PRO A 8 1.36 -2.00 19.46
CA PRO A 8 0.01 -1.61 19.88
C PRO A 8 -0.17 -0.09 19.96
N LYS A 9 0.91 0.64 20.30
CA LYS A 9 0.90 2.11 20.37
C LYS A 9 0.83 2.72 18.97
N ILE A 10 1.63 2.21 18.04
CA ILE A 10 1.64 2.62 16.63
C ILE A 10 0.28 2.35 15.99
N GLU A 11 -0.28 1.16 16.17
CA GLU A 11 -1.59 0.81 15.62
C GLU A 11 -2.70 1.71 16.19
N LYS A 12 -2.70 1.94 17.51
CA LYS A 12 -3.67 2.85 18.15
C LYS A 12 -3.54 4.27 17.61
N ALA A 13 -2.32 4.78 17.48
CA ALA A 13 -2.06 6.12 16.95
C ALA A 13 -2.50 6.23 15.48
N ALA A 14 -2.15 5.25 14.65
CA ALA A 14 -2.52 5.21 13.24
C ALA A 14 -4.04 5.22 13.05
N ARG A 15 -4.77 4.41 13.82
CA ARG A 15 -6.25 4.39 13.79
C ARG A 15 -6.87 5.71 14.24
N ALA A 16 -6.29 6.36 15.24
CA ALA A 16 -6.81 7.62 15.77
C ALA A 16 -6.74 8.78 14.77
N VAL A 17 -5.80 8.74 13.83
CA VAL A 17 -5.60 9.79 12.81
C VAL A 17 -6.04 9.38 11.41
N ALA A 18 -6.51 8.16 11.23
CA ALA A 18 -6.92 7.65 9.93
C ALA A 18 -8.17 8.37 9.41
N VAL A 19 -8.15 8.77 8.14
CA VAL A 19 -9.30 9.35 7.43
C VAL A 19 -9.72 8.40 6.33
N ASP A 20 -10.96 7.88 6.41
CA ASP A 20 -11.47 6.84 5.52
C ASP A 20 -10.53 5.62 5.39
N GLY A 21 -9.87 5.28 6.50
CA GLY A 21 -8.88 4.20 6.59
C GLY A 21 -7.48 4.55 6.06
N GLY A 22 -7.31 5.67 5.34
CA GLY A 22 -6.00 6.16 4.90
C GLY A 22 -5.20 6.78 6.04
N VAL A 23 -3.91 6.48 6.12
CA VAL A 23 -3.02 7.04 7.14
C VAL A 23 -1.62 7.31 6.59
N VAL A 24 -1.04 8.45 6.94
CA VAL A 24 0.36 8.76 6.63
C VAL A 24 1.23 8.43 7.84
N VAL A 25 2.20 7.54 7.64
CA VAL A 25 3.23 7.21 8.61
C VAL A 25 4.40 8.14 8.35
N ASP A 26 4.44 9.26 9.06
CA ASP A 26 5.52 10.25 8.98
C ASP A 26 6.73 9.78 9.81
N CYS A 27 7.85 9.50 9.13
CA CYS A 27 9.10 9.06 9.76
C CYS A 27 10.05 10.22 10.12
N SER A 28 9.55 11.47 10.14
CA SER A 28 10.32 12.63 10.61
C SER A 28 10.86 12.39 12.02
N GLY A 29 12.15 12.66 12.22
CA GLY A 29 12.81 12.47 13.52
C GLY A 29 13.16 11.02 13.83
N VAL A 30 12.87 10.07 12.94
CA VAL A 30 13.44 8.72 13.01
C VAL A 30 14.86 8.76 12.43
N GLU A 31 15.85 8.53 13.28
CA GLU A 31 17.26 8.49 12.85
C GLU A 31 17.64 7.10 12.30
N VAL A 32 17.14 6.05 12.94
CA VAL A 32 17.42 4.65 12.58
C VAL A 32 16.13 3.84 12.67
N MET A 33 15.85 3.07 11.63
CA MET A 33 14.77 2.08 11.60
C MET A 33 15.31 0.80 11.01
N SER A 34 15.65 -0.17 11.86
CA SER A 34 16.13 -1.47 11.41
C SER A 34 15.00 -2.32 10.85
N SER A 35 15.33 -3.27 9.98
CA SER A 35 14.41 -4.26 9.41
C SER A 35 13.60 -4.97 10.50
N SER A 36 14.25 -5.41 11.58
CA SER A 36 13.56 -6.07 12.70
C SER A 36 12.55 -5.17 13.43
N TYR A 37 12.81 -3.87 13.55
CA TYR A 37 11.85 -2.93 14.14
C TYR A 37 10.69 -2.68 13.18
N PHE A 38 10.98 -2.44 11.90
CA PHE A 38 9.96 -2.22 10.89
C PHE A 38 9.02 -3.43 10.79
N ASP A 39 9.56 -4.64 10.68
CA ASP A 39 8.79 -5.89 10.59
C ASP A 39 7.89 -6.12 11.82
N ALA A 40 8.41 -5.90 13.02
CA ALA A 40 7.66 -6.15 14.25
C ALA A 40 6.63 -5.05 14.58
N ALA A 41 6.95 -3.79 14.30
CA ALA A 41 6.21 -2.64 14.81
C ALA A 41 5.38 -1.90 13.75
N VAL A 42 5.88 -1.80 12.53
CA VAL A 42 5.34 -0.91 11.48
C VAL A 42 4.64 -1.71 10.37
N TRP A 43 5.26 -2.77 9.86
CA TRP A 43 4.71 -3.67 8.84
C TRP A 43 3.30 -4.22 9.17
N PRO A 44 2.95 -4.51 10.44
CA PRO A 44 1.59 -4.94 10.81
C PRO A 44 0.48 -3.95 10.43
N LEU A 45 0.80 -2.67 10.19
CA LEU A 45 -0.17 -1.72 9.65
C LEU A 45 -0.67 -2.14 8.25
N TRP A 46 0.17 -2.78 7.44
CA TRP A 46 -0.22 -3.32 6.12
C TRP A 46 -0.74 -4.75 6.22
N SER A 47 -0.06 -5.60 6.98
CA SER A 47 -0.32 -7.05 6.96
C SER A 47 -1.42 -7.53 7.91
N ALA A 48 -1.74 -6.75 8.96
CA ALA A 48 -2.66 -7.19 10.02
C ALA A 48 -3.77 -6.18 10.34
N SER A 49 -3.83 -5.04 9.64
CA SER A 49 -4.84 -4.00 9.86
C SER A 49 -5.67 -3.75 8.60
N GLU A 50 -6.80 -3.06 8.76
CA GLU A 50 -7.65 -2.59 7.65
C GLU A 50 -7.29 -1.18 7.15
N LEU A 51 -6.17 -0.63 7.62
CA LEU A 51 -5.70 0.68 7.19
C LEU A 51 -5.08 0.62 5.80
N PHE A 52 -4.92 1.80 5.20
CA PHE A 52 -4.19 2.02 3.95
C PHE A 52 -3.01 2.96 4.24
N PRO A 53 -1.91 2.43 4.80
CA PRO A 53 -0.81 3.26 5.25
C PRO A 53 0.09 3.67 4.09
N ILE A 54 0.65 4.88 4.18
CA ILE A 54 1.60 5.46 3.24
C ILE A 54 2.79 5.98 4.04
N LEU A 55 4.00 5.53 3.69
CA LEU A 55 5.22 6.03 4.31
C LEU A 55 5.53 7.44 3.81
N SER A 56 6.04 8.30 4.69
CA SER A 56 6.49 9.64 4.33
C SER A 56 7.77 9.99 5.09
N LYS A 57 8.65 10.75 4.43
CA LYS A 57 9.91 11.25 5.00
C LYS A 57 10.76 10.12 5.62
N VAL A 58 10.80 8.97 4.95
CA VAL A 58 11.63 7.84 5.36
C VAL A 58 13.11 8.26 5.26
N PRO A 59 13.93 8.09 6.33
CA PRO A 59 15.34 8.41 6.26
C PRO A 59 16.03 7.49 5.25
N PRO A 60 16.98 7.98 4.42
CA PRO A 60 17.63 7.17 3.39
C PRO A 60 18.28 5.89 3.95
N ALA A 61 18.82 5.95 5.17
CA ALA A 61 19.45 4.81 5.84
C ALA A 61 18.46 3.68 6.21
N ALA A 62 17.16 3.94 6.26
CA ALA A 62 16.14 2.93 6.55
C ALA A 62 15.56 2.26 5.29
N LEU A 63 15.83 2.78 4.09
CA LEU A 63 15.23 2.26 2.86
C LEU A 63 15.62 0.80 2.61
N ASP A 64 16.90 0.46 2.77
CA ASP A 64 17.39 -0.90 2.56
C ASP A 64 16.78 -1.89 3.56
N ASP A 65 16.64 -1.47 4.82
CA ASP A 65 16.02 -2.25 5.90
C ASP A 65 14.52 -2.48 5.65
N ILE A 66 13.80 -1.46 5.17
CA ILE A 66 12.39 -1.57 4.79
C ILE A 66 12.25 -2.50 3.58
N GLU A 67 13.07 -2.31 2.54
CA GLU A 67 13.04 -3.16 1.35
C GLU A 67 13.34 -4.63 1.67
N LEU A 68 14.21 -4.91 2.63
CA LEU A 68 14.48 -6.27 3.09
C LEU A 68 13.21 -6.94 3.64
N VAL A 69 12.44 -6.22 4.47
CA VAL A 69 11.18 -6.73 5.03
C VAL A 69 10.12 -6.89 3.95
N LEU A 70 9.99 -5.91 3.05
CA LEU A 70 9.05 -5.98 1.95
C LEU A 70 9.35 -7.17 1.03
N LYS A 71 10.62 -7.41 0.70
CA LYS A 71 11.05 -8.57 -0.08
C LYS A 71 10.72 -9.89 0.62
N ALA A 72 10.98 -9.99 1.92
CA ALA A 72 10.68 -11.20 2.70
C ALA A 72 9.17 -11.53 2.76
N ASN A 73 8.32 -10.51 2.65
CA ASN A 73 6.86 -10.63 2.73
C ASN A 73 6.17 -10.57 1.36
N SER A 74 6.92 -10.53 0.24
CA SER A 74 6.38 -10.23 -1.10
C SER A 74 5.46 -8.99 -1.10
N GLY A 75 5.82 -8.01 -0.29
CA GLY A 75 5.07 -6.80 -0.03
C GLY A 75 5.51 -5.65 -0.93
N ALA A 76 4.60 -4.71 -1.12
CA ALA A 76 4.89 -3.41 -1.67
C ALA A 76 4.04 -2.36 -0.96
N VAL A 77 4.60 -1.17 -0.75
CA VAL A 77 3.95 -0.07 -0.04
C VAL A 77 4.13 1.24 -0.79
N TRP A 78 3.22 2.18 -0.57
CA TRP A 78 3.41 3.55 -1.03
C TRP A 78 4.34 4.32 -0.10
N HIS A 79 5.22 5.10 -0.70
CA HIS A 79 6.13 6.05 -0.06
C HIS A 79 6.04 7.39 -0.78
N LEU A 80 5.83 8.49 -0.04
CA LEU A 80 5.89 9.85 -0.55
C LEU A 80 7.35 10.35 -0.56
N ALA A 81 8.06 10.08 -1.65
CA ALA A 81 9.43 10.57 -1.84
C ALA A 81 9.37 12.02 -2.38
N LYS A 82 9.80 13.00 -1.57
CA LYS A 82 9.69 14.43 -1.90
C LYS A 82 8.26 14.88 -2.26
N GLY A 83 7.27 14.26 -1.64
CA GLY A 83 5.85 14.54 -1.88
C GLY A 83 5.23 13.79 -3.06
N GLU A 84 6.03 13.04 -3.83
CA GLU A 84 5.53 12.22 -4.94
C GLU A 84 5.34 10.76 -4.51
N PRO A 85 4.21 10.13 -4.87
CA PRO A 85 3.98 8.71 -4.57
C PRO A 85 4.92 7.83 -5.38
N ARG A 86 5.66 6.96 -4.68
CA ARG A 86 6.52 5.92 -5.24
C ARG A 86 6.25 4.60 -4.52
N LEU A 87 6.50 3.50 -5.21
CA LEU A 87 6.44 2.18 -4.58
C LEU A 87 7.79 1.84 -3.96
N LEU A 88 7.75 1.29 -2.75
CA LEU A 88 8.84 0.48 -2.20
C LEU A 88 8.41 -0.98 -2.24
N GLY A 89 9.37 -1.89 -2.44
CA GLY A 89 9.11 -3.31 -2.63
C GLY A 89 8.89 -3.70 -4.10
N GLN A 90 8.45 -4.92 -4.33
CA GLN A 90 8.33 -5.49 -5.68
C GLN A 90 6.89 -5.94 -5.96
N LEU A 91 6.46 -5.73 -7.19
CA LEU A 91 5.18 -6.21 -7.72
C LEU A 91 5.44 -7.03 -8.97
N ASP A 92 4.63 -8.06 -9.17
CA ASP A 92 4.62 -8.77 -10.44
C ASP A 92 4.27 -7.81 -11.59
N PRO A 93 4.84 -8.00 -12.80
CA PRO A 93 4.60 -7.11 -13.93
C PRO A 93 3.12 -6.89 -14.25
N SER A 94 2.28 -7.90 -14.01
CA SER A 94 0.83 -7.81 -14.23
C SER A 94 0.14 -6.89 -13.21
N LEU A 95 0.62 -6.84 -11.96
CA LEU A 95 0.12 -5.94 -10.93
C LEU A 95 0.62 -4.52 -11.14
N VAL A 96 1.88 -4.34 -11.59
CA VAL A 96 2.41 -3.03 -12.01
C VAL A 96 1.53 -2.44 -13.10
N LYS A 97 1.30 -3.18 -14.19
CA LYS A 97 0.42 -2.73 -15.28
C LYS A 97 -0.98 -2.37 -14.78
N THR A 98 -1.54 -3.17 -13.86
CA THR A 98 -2.87 -2.90 -13.30
C THR A 98 -2.87 -1.60 -12.48
N LEU A 99 -1.89 -1.44 -11.60
CA LEU A 99 -1.77 -0.27 -10.73
C LEU A 99 -1.55 1.01 -11.53
N ASP A 100 -0.77 0.95 -12.60
CA ASP A 100 -0.59 2.06 -13.54
C ASP A 100 -1.92 2.50 -14.17
N GLU A 101 -2.76 1.56 -14.58
CA GLU A 101 -4.08 1.89 -15.13
C GLU A 101 -5.00 2.51 -14.07
N VAL A 102 -4.98 2.03 -12.81
CA VAL A 102 -5.71 2.67 -11.71
C VAL A 102 -5.20 4.09 -11.49
N ALA A 103 -3.88 4.30 -11.42
CA ALA A 103 -3.27 5.60 -11.16
C ALA A 103 -3.58 6.62 -12.27
N LYS A 104 -3.55 6.19 -13.54
CA LYS A 104 -3.85 7.04 -14.70
C LYS A 104 -5.31 7.48 -14.75
N ARG A 105 -6.24 6.56 -14.43
CA ARG A 105 -7.68 6.78 -14.62
C ARG A 105 -8.39 7.30 -13.37
N GLY A 106 -7.76 7.19 -12.20
CA GLY A 106 -8.31 7.67 -10.93
C GLY A 106 -9.18 6.62 -10.27
N GLU A 107 -10.37 6.36 -10.82
CA GLU A 107 -11.31 5.36 -10.32
C GLU A 107 -11.70 4.39 -11.44
N VAL A 108 -11.50 3.08 -11.21
CA VAL A 108 -11.76 2.05 -12.23
C VAL A 108 -12.35 0.78 -11.66
N SER A 109 -13.22 0.13 -12.43
CA SER A 109 -13.67 -1.23 -12.19
C SER A 109 -12.93 -2.24 -13.08
N ALA A 110 -13.07 -3.53 -12.78
CA ALA A 110 -12.53 -4.59 -13.63
C ALA A 110 -13.15 -4.59 -15.05
N GLY A 111 -14.39 -4.14 -15.18
CA GLY A 111 -15.05 -3.97 -16.48
C GLY A 111 -14.42 -2.84 -17.29
N ASP A 112 -14.12 -1.71 -16.65
CA ASP A 112 -13.46 -0.58 -17.33
C ASP A 112 -12.08 -1.00 -17.86
N LEU A 113 -11.31 -1.75 -17.07
CA LEU A 113 -9.99 -2.26 -17.49
C LEU A 113 -10.08 -3.31 -18.62
N ALA A 114 -11.13 -4.13 -18.64
CA ALA A 114 -11.34 -5.10 -19.72
C ALA A 114 -11.59 -4.43 -21.08
N GLU A 115 -12.17 -3.22 -21.10
CA GLU A 115 -12.31 -2.44 -22.34
C GLU A 115 -10.98 -1.82 -22.81
N VAL A 116 -10.04 -1.59 -21.89
CA VAL A 116 -8.69 -1.05 -22.22
C VAL A 116 -7.84 -2.10 -22.90
N ASP A 117 -7.84 -3.31 -22.37
CA ASP A 117 -7.07 -4.43 -22.89
C ASP A 117 -7.97 -5.66 -22.95
N ARG A 118 -8.59 -5.83 -24.13
CA ARG A 118 -9.49 -6.95 -24.42
C ARG A 118 -8.80 -8.31 -24.43
N ALA A 119 -7.46 -8.36 -24.40
CA ALA A 119 -6.73 -9.61 -24.24
C ALA A 119 -6.78 -10.14 -22.80
N ILE A 120 -7.13 -9.30 -21.82
CA ILE A 120 -7.25 -9.68 -20.41
C ILE A 120 -8.73 -9.68 -20.03
N GLY A 121 -9.25 -10.86 -19.68
CA GLY A 121 -10.65 -11.00 -19.30
C GLY A 121 -11.00 -10.26 -17.99
N PRO A 122 -12.28 -9.88 -17.79
CA PRO A 122 -12.74 -9.17 -16.58
C PRO A 122 -12.37 -9.87 -15.26
N THR A 123 -12.40 -11.20 -15.22
CA THR A 123 -12.00 -11.97 -14.03
C THR A 123 -10.53 -11.80 -13.69
N ALA A 124 -9.64 -11.76 -14.69
CA ALA A 124 -8.22 -11.57 -14.47
C ALA A 124 -7.93 -10.15 -13.93
N TRP A 125 -8.61 -9.13 -14.47
CA TRP A 125 -8.55 -7.77 -13.91
C TRP A 125 -9.06 -7.70 -12.48
N SER A 126 -10.20 -8.35 -12.19
CA SER A 126 -10.77 -8.40 -10.85
C SER A 126 -9.80 -9.03 -9.84
N ASN A 127 -9.14 -10.12 -10.21
CA ASN A 127 -8.17 -10.79 -9.33
C ASN A 127 -6.94 -9.89 -9.06
N ARG A 128 -6.44 -9.19 -10.08
CA ARG A 128 -5.31 -8.27 -9.93
C ARG A 128 -5.67 -7.06 -9.05
N LEU A 129 -6.85 -6.48 -9.24
CA LEU A 129 -7.37 -5.40 -8.38
C LEU A 129 -7.56 -5.86 -6.94
N ALA A 130 -8.06 -7.08 -6.74
CA ALA A 130 -8.16 -7.67 -5.41
C ALA A 130 -6.78 -7.86 -4.76
N ALA A 131 -5.78 -8.33 -5.51
CA ALA A 131 -4.41 -8.47 -5.01
C ALA A 131 -3.80 -7.12 -4.61
N LEU A 132 -3.95 -6.08 -5.44
CA LEU A 132 -3.50 -4.72 -5.09
C LEU A 132 -4.21 -4.18 -3.84
N TYR A 133 -5.48 -4.53 -3.65
CA TYR A 133 -6.24 -4.15 -2.45
C TYR A 133 -5.71 -4.87 -1.20
N GLN A 134 -5.36 -6.16 -1.29
CA GLN A 134 -4.74 -6.88 -0.18
C GLN A 134 -3.38 -6.29 0.23
N LEU A 135 -2.62 -5.79 -0.75
CA LEU A 135 -1.36 -5.05 -0.50
C LEU A 135 -1.59 -3.61 0.01
N ARG A 136 -2.85 -3.18 0.17
CA ARG A 136 -3.24 -1.81 0.57
C ARG A 136 -2.74 -0.72 -0.39
N LEU A 137 -2.42 -1.07 -1.63
CA LEU A 137 -1.97 -0.14 -2.68
C LEU A 137 -3.13 0.57 -3.38
N VAL A 138 -4.32 -0.03 -3.34
CA VAL A 138 -5.57 0.56 -3.81
C VAL A 138 -6.64 0.43 -2.73
N ARG A 139 -7.52 1.42 -2.65
CA ARG A 139 -8.79 1.36 -1.93
C ARG A 139 -9.88 0.87 -2.87
N ARG A 140 -11.00 0.39 -2.31
CA ARG A 140 -12.17 0.00 -3.09
C ARG A 140 -13.45 0.58 -2.53
N LYS A 141 -14.37 0.96 -3.41
CA LYS A 141 -15.73 1.37 -3.10
C LYS A 141 -16.70 0.47 -3.84
N LYS A 142 -17.78 0.09 -3.17
CA LYS A 142 -18.87 -0.66 -3.80
C LYS A 142 -19.86 0.32 -4.41
N ASP A 143 -20.15 0.12 -5.69
CA ASP A 143 -21.19 0.85 -6.43
C ASP A 143 -22.15 -0.16 -7.06
N GLY A 144 -23.29 -0.38 -6.38
CA GLY A 144 -24.23 -1.45 -6.72
C GLY A 144 -23.56 -2.83 -6.70
N ARG A 145 -23.39 -3.44 -7.88
CA ARG A 145 -22.70 -4.72 -8.08
C ARG A 145 -21.23 -4.57 -8.49
N ARG A 146 -20.77 -3.35 -8.80
CA ARG A 146 -19.40 -3.08 -9.22
C ARG A 146 -18.53 -2.74 -8.01
N LEU A 147 -17.26 -3.08 -8.13
CA LEU A 147 -16.20 -2.60 -7.24
C LEU A 147 -15.33 -1.66 -8.04
N ASN A 148 -15.26 -0.42 -7.57
CA ASN A 148 -14.40 0.60 -8.14
C ASN A 148 -13.17 0.76 -7.25
N TYR A 149 -12.02 0.90 -7.86
CA TYR A 149 -10.72 0.94 -7.20
C TYR A 149 -10.02 2.25 -7.52
N ILE A 150 -9.37 2.82 -6.50
CA ILE A 150 -8.58 4.04 -6.57
C ILE A 150 -7.26 3.81 -5.83
N VAL A 151 -6.16 4.40 -6.29
CA VAL A 151 -4.87 4.34 -5.58
C VAL A 151 -5.01 4.85 -4.14
N SER A 152 -4.39 4.18 -3.18
CA SER A 152 -4.66 4.47 -1.77
C SER A 152 -4.17 5.83 -1.31
N TRP A 153 -3.19 6.45 -1.99
CA TRP A 153 -2.73 7.81 -1.71
C TRP A 153 -3.62 8.94 -2.25
N ARG A 154 -4.64 8.65 -3.06
CA ARG A 154 -5.64 9.66 -3.49
C ARG A 154 -6.86 9.59 -2.58
N THR A 155 -7.11 10.66 -1.82
CA THR A 155 -8.38 10.92 -1.12
C THR A 155 -9.45 11.42 -2.08
#